data_AF-A0AAJ6JHS9-F1
#
_entry.id   AF-A0AAJ6JHS9-F1
#
_cell.length_a   1.000
_cell.length_b   1.000
_cell.length_c   1.000
_cell.angle_alpha   90.00
_cell.angle_beta   90.00
_cell.angle_gamma   90.00
#
_symmetry.space_group_name_H-M   'P 1'
#
loop_
_entity.id
_entity.type
_entity.pdbx_description
1 polymer ?
#
loop_
_entity_poly.entity_id
_entity_poly.type
_entity_poly.pdbx_seq_one_letter_code
_entity_poly.pdbx_strand_id
1 'polypeptide(L)'
;MRLSDIWRDQRGTSAVEFALIAPVFFLFVFGIIACGLLFWTQIGLQHGVEMAARCASINTTVCPNSNPSAITNYAMQQALGVSLPASTFTYSTPACGNQVSATYTFTFPSILNLNPLTLTAQACFPA
;
A
#
# COMPACT_ATOMS: atom_id res chain seq x y z
N MET A 1 -15.64 49.36 -24.71
CA MET A 1 -15.06 48.97 -23.41
C MET A 1 -13.65 49.51 -23.33
N ARG A 2 -13.33 50.34 -22.34
CA ARG A 2 -11.99 50.95 -22.20
C ARG A 2 -11.08 49.96 -21.47
N LEU A 3 -9.89 49.71 -22.02
CA LEU A 3 -8.86 48.83 -21.43
C LEU A 3 -8.47 49.22 -19.99
N SER A 4 -8.69 50.49 -19.61
CA SER A 4 -8.44 51.01 -18.26
C SER A 4 -9.34 50.40 -17.18
N ASP A 5 -10.54 49.94 -17.54
CA ASP A 5 -11.47 49.34 -16.56
C ASP A 5 -11.08 47.90 -16.21
N ILE A 6 -10.41 47.18 -17.11
CA ILE A 6 -9.89 45.82 -16.88
C ILE A 6 -8.71 45.86 -15.89
N TRP A 7 -7.85 46.88 -15.97
CA TRP A 7 -6.70 47.05 -15.09
C TRP A 7 -7.06 47.47 -13.66
N ARG A 8 -8.29 47.97 -13.44
CA ARG A 8 -8.76 48.47 -12.15
C ARG A 8 -9.70 47.49 -11.43
N ASP A 9 -9.98 46.34 -12.03
CA ASP A 9 -10.92 45.36 -11.49
C ASP A 9 -10.27 44.51 -10.39
N GLN A 10 -10.73 44.70 -9.15
CA GLN A 10 -10.23 43.97 -7.96
C GLN A 10 -11.06 42.73 -7.62
N ARG A 11 -12.10 42.42 -8.39
CA ARG A 11 -13.06 41.33 -8.13
C ARG A 11 -12.43 39.93 -8.19
N GLY A 12 -11.18 39.80 -8.64
CA GLY A 12 -10.41 38.57 -8.67
C GLY A 12 -9.37 38.40 -7.54
N THR A 13 -9.27 39.32 -6.58
CA THR A 13 -8.25 39.26 -5.51
C THR A 13 -8.28 37.94 -4.73
N SER A 14 -9.46 37.49 -4.33
CA SER A 14 -9.63 36.21 -3.61
C SER A 14 -9.24 34.99 -4.45
N ALA A 15 -9.40 35.05 -5.78
CA ALA A 15 -8.95 33.97 -6.67
C ALA A 15 -7.42 33.88 -6.73
N VAL A 16 -6.73 35.02 -6.66
CA VAL A 16 -5.26 35.07 -6.62
C VAL A 16 -4.72 34.55 -5.29
N GLU A 17 -5.35 34.92 -4.16
CA GLU A 17 -4.98 34.40 -2.84
C GLU A 17 -5.15 32.88 -2.75
N PHE A 18 -6.25 32.35 -3.29
CA PHE A 18 -6.47 30.91 -3.36
C PHE A 18 -5.43 30.22 -4.27
N ALA A 19 -5.08 30.82 -5.42
CA ALA A 19 -4.10 30.25 -6.33
C ALA A 19 -2.70 30.09 -5.70
N LEU A 20 -2.36 30.92 -4.69
CA LEU A 20 -1.10 30.80 -3.96
C LEU A 20 -1.13 29.69 -2.89
N ILE A 21 -2.27 29.47 -2.24
CA ILE A 21 -2.40 28.51 -1.12
C ILE A 21 -2.77 27.11 -1.63
N ALA A 22 -3.59 27.04 -2.69
CA ALA A 22 -4.09 25.80 -3.25
C ALA A 22 -3.00 24.76 -3.57
N PRO A 23 -1.85 25.12 -4.19
CA PRO A 23 -0.80 24.14 -4.49
C PRO A 23 -0.27 23.42 -3.25
N VAL A 24 -0.04 24.17 -2.16
CA VAL A 24 0.46 23.62 -0.89
C VAL A 24 -0.62 22.76 -0.23
N PHE A 25 -1.87 23.25 -0.21
CA PHE A 25 -3.00 22.51 0.34
C PHE A 25 -3.20 21.16 -0.35
N PHE A 26 -3.23 21.14 -1.68
CA PHE A 26 -3.40 19.89 -2.43
C PHE A 26 -2.21 18.95 -2.28
N LEU A 27 -0.97 19.47 -2.20
CA LEU A 27 0.20 18.66 -1.90
C LEU A 27 0.04 17.93 -0.56
N PHE A 28 -0.39 18.63 0.49
CA PHE A 28 -0.64 18.00 1.79
C PHE A 28 -1.76 16.96 1.74
N VAL A 29 -2.88 17.27 1.09
CA VAL A 29 -4.01 16.33 0.95
C VAL A 29 -3.58 15.06 0.22
N PHE A 30 -2.92 15.18 -0.93
CA PHE A 30 -2.42 14.02 -1.68
C PHE A 30 -1.31 13.29 -0.93
N GLY A 31 -0.47 13.99 -0.19
CA GLY A 31 0.55 13.39 0.68
C GLY A 31 -0.08 12.50 1.75
N ILE A 32 -1.10 12.99 2.46
CA ILE A 32 -1.82 12.22 3.48
C ILE A 32 -2.49 10.99 2.86
N ILE A 33 -3.15 11.13 1.71
CA ILE A 33 -3.79 10.02 1.00
C ILE A 33 -2.76 8.96 0.60
N ALA A 34 -1.62 9.37 0.04
CA ALA A 34 -0.55 8.46 -0.36
C ALA A 34 0.06 7.72 0.83
N CYS A 35 0.28 8.40 1.96
CA CYS A 35 0.72 7.76 3.20
C CYS A 35 -0.33 6.77 3.73
N GLY A 36 -1.61 7.12 3.69
CA GLY A 36 -2.69 6.22 4.09
C GLY A 36 -2.73 4.94 3.25
N LEU A 37 -2.59 5.07 1.94
CA LEU A 37 -2.52 3.92 1.03
C LEU A 37 -1.30 3.05 1.31
N LEU A 38 -0.14 3.66 1.54
CA LEU A 38 1.09 2.95 1.89
C LEU A 38 0.90 2.13 3.18
N PHE A 39 0.40 2.73 4.25
CA PHE A 39 0.15 2.00 5.50
C PHE A 39 -0.91 0.91 5.34
N TRP A 40 -1.97 1.16 4.57
CA TRP A 40 -2.97 0.13 4.28
C TRP A 40 -2.32 -1.08 3.57
N THR A 41 -1.46 -0.86 2.57
CA THR A 41 -0.74 -1.95 1.91
C THR A 41 0.19 -2.70 2.86
N GLN A 42 0.91 -2.00 3.75
CA GLN A 42 1.78 -2.61 4.75
C GLN A 42 0.99 -3.50 5.74
N ILE A 43 -0.15 -3.00 6.23
CA ILE A 43 -1.01 -3.76 7.14
C ILE A 43 -1.61 -4.98 6.44
N GLY A 44 -2.05 -4.83 5.18
CA GLY A 44 -2.55 -5.94 4.37
C GLY A 44 -1.49 -7.02 4.14
N LEU A 45 -0.25 -6.64 3.82
CA LEU A 45 0.88 -7.56 3.70
C LEU A 45 1.12 -8.32 4.99
N GLN A 46 1.17 -7.62 6.13
CA GLN A 46 1.44 -8.21 7.43
C GLN A 46 0.33 -9.19 7.86
N HIS A 47 -0.93 -8.81 7.66
CA HIS A 47 -2.06 -9.68 7.94
C HIS A 47 -2.07 -10.92 7.02
N GLY A 48 -1.75 -10.75 5.74
CA GLY A 48 -1.66 -11.84 4.77
C GLY A 48 -0.60 -12.88 5.14
N VAL A 49 0.61 -12.44 5.50
CA VAL A 49 1.69 -13.37 5.91
C VAL A 49 1.37 -14.07 7.24
N GLU A 50 0.77 -13.39 8.20
CA GLU A 50 0.45 -13.95 9.52
C GLU A 50 -0.64 -15.03 9.40
N MET A 51 -1.72 -14.74 8.67
CA MET A 51 -2.79 -15.70 8.44
C MET A 51 -2.30 -16.90 7.61
N ALA A 52 -1.43 -16.69 6.63
CA ALA A 52 -0.88 -17.78 5.83
C ALA A 52 0.09 -18.68 6.62
N ALA A 53 0.99 -18.09 7.43
CA ALA A 53 1.88 -18.86 8.31
C ALA A 53 1.09 -19.69 9.33
N ARG A 54 0.02 -19.12 9.90
CA ARG A 54 -0.90 -19.82 10.80
C ARG A 54 -1.73 -20.89 10.08
N CYS A 55 -2.15 -20.64 8.84
CA CYS A 55 -2.89 -21.62 8.05
C CYS A 55 -2.01 -22.85 7.73
N ALA A 56 -0.74 -22.64 7.39
CA ALA A 56 0.21 -23.71 7.09
C ALA A 56 0.57 -24.62 8.28
N SER A 57 0.33 -24.16 9.51
CA SER A 57 0.53 -24.94 10.74
C SER A 57 -0.74 -25.60 11.24
N ILE A 58 -1.87 -24.89 11.24
CA ILE A 58 -3.12 -25.38 11.85
C ILE A 58 -4.02 -26.12 10.85
N ASN A 59 -4.05 -25.69 9.59
CA ASN A 59 -5.01 -26.20 8.59
C ASN A 59 -4.31 -26.65 7.31
N THR A 60 -3.66 -27.81 7.40
CA THR A 60 -2.94 -28.45 6.29
C THR A 60 -3.85 -28.89 5.13
N THR A 61 -5.18 -28.88 5.31
CA THR A 61 -6.14 -29.17 4.22
C THR A 61 -6.29 -27.98 3.27
N VAL A 62 -6.32 -26.76 3.81
CA VAL A 62 -6.43 -25.51 3.03
C VAL A 62 -5.04 -25.03 2.61
N CYS A 63 -4.06 -25.17 3.49
CA CYS A 63 -2.68 -24.74 3.30
C CYS A 63 -1.71 -25.93 3.46
N PRO A 64 -1.73 -26.91 2.55
CA PRO A 64 -0.83 -28.05 2.62
C PRO A 64 0.62 -27.62 2.40
N ASN A 65 1.53 -28.05 3.27
CA ASN A 65 2.98 -27.77 3.15
C ASN A 65 3.58 -28.35 1.87
N SER A 66 2.95 -29.37 1.28
CA SER A 66 3.33 -29.95 -0.02
C SER A 66 3.00 -29.07 -1.23
N ASN A 67 2.15 -28.04 -1.06
CA ASN A 67 1.80 -27.10 -2.13
C ASN A 67 1.96 -25.64 -1.65
N PRO A 68 3.18 -25.06 -1.74
CA PRO A 68 3.44 -23.69 -1.31
C PRO A 68 2.58 -22.65 -2.05
N SER A 69 2.13 -22.95 -3.28
CA SER A 69 1.25 -22.07 -4.04
C SER A 69 -0.13 -21.91 -3.40
N ALA A 70 -0.63 -22.91 -2.68
CA ALA A 70 -1.89 -22.79 -1.93
C ALA A 70 -1.74 -21.81 -0.76
N ILE A 71 -0.59 -21.83 -0.09
CA ILE A 71 -0.25 -20.96 1.05
C ILE A 71 -0.11 -19.50 0.59
N THR A 72 0.60 -19.26 -0.51
CA THR A 72 0.75 -17.92 -1.08
C THR A 72 -0.56 -17.39 -1.66
N ASN A 73 -1.39 -18.26 -2.24
CA ASN A 73 -2.75 -17.90 -2.67
C ASN A 73 -3.65 -17.48 -1.50
N TYR A 74 -3.57 -18.21 -0.40
CA TYR A 74 -4.28 -17.84 0.82
C TYR A 74 -3.79 -16.51 1.39
N ALA A 75 -2.46 -16.28 1.41
CA ALA A 75 -1.87 -15.02 1.85
C ALA A 75 -2.40 -13.81 1.08
N MET A 76 -2.51 -13.93 -0.25
CA MET A 76 -3.13 -12.89 -1.08
C MET A 76 -4.59 -12.61 -0.72
N GLN A 77 -5.39 -13.67 -0.52
CA GLN A 77 -6.81 -13.52 -0.19
C GLN A 77 -7.01 -12.84 1.17
N GLN A 78 -6.03 -12.99 2.08
CA GLN A 78 -6.05 -12.36 3.41
C GLN A 78 -5.42 -10.97 3.44
N ALA A 79 -5.00 -10.39 2.31
CA ALA A 79 -4.35 -9.08 2.25
C ALA A 79 -5.29 -7.87 2.40
N LEU A 80 -6.39 -8.01 3.15
CA LEU A 80 -7.33 -6.93 3.54
C LEU A 80 -7.79 -6.02 2.38
N GLY A 81 -8.14 -6.63 1.25
CA GLY A 81 -8.66 -5.92 0.06
C GLY A 81 -7.60 -5.33 -0.87
N VAL A 82 -6.31 -5.52 -0.56
CA VAL A 82 -5.22 -5.11 -1.45
C VAL A 82 -4.99 -6.21 -2.49
N SER A 83 -5.16 -5.89 -3.78
CA SER A 83 -4.91 -6.84 -4.86
C SER A 83 -3.40 -6.97 -5.12
N LEU A 84 -2.76 -7.91 -4.43
CA LEU A 84 -1.35 -8.26 -4.61
C LEU A 84 -1.22 -9.53 -5.44
N PRO A 85 -0.20 -9.66 -6.32
CA PRO A 85 0.05 -10.91 -7.03
C PRO A 85 0.66 -11.98 -6.12
N ALA A 86 0.44 -13.26 -6.44
CA ALA A 86 0.85 -14.39 -5.59
C ALA A 86 2.35 -14.44 -5.35
N SER A 87 3.08 -13.96 -6.35
CA SER A 87 4.53 -13.88 -6.39
C SER A 87 5.12 -12.93 -5.36
N THR A 88 4.33 -12.05 -4.72
CA THR A 88 4.83 -11.23 -3.61
C THR A 88 5.10 -12.07 -2.38
N PHE A 89 4.40 -13.20 -2.22
CA PHE A 89 4.50 -14.07 -1.06
C PHE A 89 5.39 -15.28 -1.35
N THR A 90 6.17 -15.66 -0.35
CA THR A 90 7.09 -16.80 -0.39
C THR A 90 6.95 -17.59 0.90
N TYR A 91 6.91 -18.92 0.79
CA TYR A 91 6.82 -19.83 1.92
C TYR A 91 8.17 -20.53 2.13
N SER A 92 8.58 -20.63 3.39
CA SER A 92 9.82 -21.28 3.81
C SER A 92 9.61 -21.96 5.17
N THR A 93 10.43 -22.96 5.49
CA THR A 93 10.41 -23.66 6.79
C THR A 93 11.74 -23.50 7.53
N PRO A 94 12.05 -22.31 8.06
CA PRO A 94 13.21 -22.10 8.93
C PRO A 94 13.02 -22.75 10.32
N ALA A 95 13.99 -22.57 11.21
CA ALA A 95 13.96 -23.15 12.56
C ALA A 95 12.73 -22.75 13.41
N CYS A 96 12.06 -21.63 13.11
CA CYS A 96 10.86 -21.19 13.80
C CYS A 96 9.56 -21.92 13.37
N GLY A 97 9.61 -22.79 12.36
CA GLY A 97 8.46 -23.52 11.85
C GLY A 97 8.06 -23.05 10.46
N ASN A 98 6.76 -22.82 10.25
CA ASN A 98 6.19 -22.35 8.99
C ASN A 98 6.32 -20.84 8.87
N GLN A 99 7.16 -20.35 7.95
CA GLN A 99 7.37 -18.93 7.69
C GLN A 99 6.78 -18.52 6.34
N VAL A 100 6.08 -17.40 6.32
CA VAL A 100 5.66 -16.72 5.08
C VAL A 100 6.26 -15.32 5.07
N SER A 101 6.92 -14.98 3.97
CA SER A 101 7.52 -13.67 3.75
C SER A 101 6.93 -13.02 2.52
N ALA A 102 6.66 -11.71 2.58
CA ALA A 102 6.14 -10.92 1.49
C ALA A 102 7.06 -9.75 1.16
N THR A 103 7.32 -9.53 -0.12
CA THR A 103 8.04 -8.36 -0.64
C THR A 103 7.23 -7.72 -1.74
N TYR A 104 6.92 -6.44 -1.60
CA TYR A 104 6.13 -5.68 -2.57
C TYR A 104 6.74 -4.31 -2.81
N THR A 105 6.81 -3.88 -4.06
CA THR A 105 7.33 -2.54 -4.39
C THR A 105 6.16 -1.60 -4.57
N PHE A 106 5.96 -0.71 -3.59
CA PHE A 106 4.93 0.31 -3.63
C PHE A 106 5.37 1.49 -4.47
N THR A 107 4.61 1.80 -5.51
CA THR A 107 4.84 2.95 -6.40
C THR A 107 3.91 4.09 -6.01
N PHE A 108 4.47 5.24 -5.66
CA PHE A 108 3.67 6.42 -5.36
C PHE A 108 2.97 6.96 -6.63
N PRO A 109 1.82 7.65 -6.47
CA PRO A 109 1.18 8.35 -7.59
C PRO A 109 2.16 9.34 -8.22
N SER A 110 2.18 9.43 -9.55
CA SER A 110 3.13 10.26 -10.32
C SER A 110 3.12 11.74 -9.93
N ILE A 111 2.04 12.22 -9.31
CA ILE A 111 1.91 13.61 -8.85
C ILE A 111 2.92 13.98 -7.74
N LEU A 112 3.36 13.00 -6.94
CA LEU A 112 4.30 13.22 -5.84
C LEU A 112 5.76 13.05 -6.28
N ASN A 113 6.02 12.46 -7.46
CA ASN A 113 7.34 12.20 -8.02
C ASN A 113 8.35 11.62 -7.00
N LEU A 114 7.90 10.67 -6.18
CA LEU A 114 8.72 10.00 -5.18
C LEU A 114 9.28 8.69 -5.71
N ASN A 115 10.46 8.31 -5.22
CA ASN A 115 11.04 7.00 -5.49
C ASN A 115 10.13 5.88 -4.95
N PRO A 116 10.04 4.74 -5.66
CA PRO A 116 9.29 3.59 -5.17
C PRO A 116 9.88 3.08 -3.86
N LEU A 117 9.01 2.61 -2.97
CA LEU A 117 9.39 2.07 -1.67
C LEU A 117 9.12 0.58 -1.62
N THR A 118 10.12 -0.20 -1.22
CA THR A 118 9.96 -1.64 -1.00
C THR A 118 9.38 -1.89 0.39
N LEU A 119 8.20 -2.50 0.42
CA LEU A 119 7.50 -2.95 1.61
C LEU A 119 7.80 -4.43 1.82
N THR A 120 8.12 -4.79 3.06
CA THR A 120 8.39 -6.17 3.46
C THR A 120 7.57 -6.52 4.69
N ALA A 121 7.04 -7.73 4.71
CA ALA A 121 6.39 -8.31 5.89
C ALA A 121 6.79 -9.77 6.01
N GLN A 122 6.90 -10.28 7.23
CA GLN A 122 7.17 -11.69 7.48
C GLN A 122 6.48 -12.13 8.76
N ALA A 123 5.98 -13.35 8.77
CA ALA A 123 5.46 -14.00 9.96
C ALA A 123 5.94 -15.44 10.00
N CYS A 124 6.22 -15.92 11.21
CA CYS A 124 6.57 -17.31 11.44
C CYS A 124 5.66 -17.90 12.50
N PHE A 125 5.18 -19.12 12.25
CA PHE A 125 4.32 -19.85 13.16
C PHE A 125 4.92 -21.24 13.43
N PRO A 126 5.01 -21.68 14.70
CA PRO A 126 5.52 -23.00 15.04
C PRO A 126 4.68 -24.09 14.35
N ALA A 127 5.36 -25.13 13.86
CA ALA A 127 4.73 -26.27 13.21
C ALA A 127 3.95 -27.14 14.20
#